data_AF-A0AA37NY40-F1
#
_entry.id   AF-A0AA37NY40-F1
#
_cell.length_a   1.000
_cell.length_b   1.000
_cell.length_c   1.000
_cell.angle_alpha   90.00
_cell.angle_beta   90.00
_cell.angle_gamma   90.00
#
_symmetry.space_group_name_H-M   'P 1'
#
loop_
_entity.id
_entity.type
_entity.pdbx_description
1 polymer ?
#
loop_
_entity_poly.entity_id
_entity_poly.type
_entity_poly.pdbx_seq_one_letter_code
_entity_poly.pdbx_strand_id
1 'polypeptide(L)'
;MINKKGTPLPPEQPHNREVDPTKHHPQPDQAKRNAKVFTMYKGKDKKIHPVDDQPSDGSTPDGDPLWKVKNLAEAEKTMQPDEGPFRGLIRPKYSSIEPYSRLKPDRLAAIMDTLGHLLPREKDLFLQVLLNRENALAWDFSENGALDPKVAPHR
;
A
#
# COMPACT_ATOMS: atom_id res chain seq x y z
N MET A 1 57.46 0.42 -65.96
CA MET A 1 58.37 -0.64 -66.44
C MET A 1 58.30 -1.84 -65.49
N ILE A 2 57.75 -2.95 -66.00
CA ILE A 2 58.03 -4.39 -65.75
C ILE A 2 58.50 -4.86 -64.35
N ASN A 3 57.57 -5.58 -63.69
CA ASN A 3 57.62 -6.91 -63.02
C ASN A 3 58.82 -7.37 -62.15
N LYS A 4 58.48 -8.10 -61.06
CA LYS A 4 58.64 -9.57 -60.89
C LYS A 4 58.19 -9.98 -59.46
N LYS A 5 57.09 -10.73 -59.32
CA LYS A 5 57.03 -12.18 -59.05
C LYS A 5 57.73 -12.65 -57.77
N GLY A 6 56.99 -13.37 -56.91
CA GLY A 6 57.50 -14.59 -56.27
C GLY A 6 57.42 -14.65 -54.75
N THR A 7 56.36 -15.25 -54.23
CA THR A 7 56.18 -15.74 -52.84
C THR A 7 57.24 -16.76 -52.42
N PRO A 8 57.46 -16.96 -51.10
CA PRO A 8 57.45 -18.33 -50.59
C PRO A 8 56.72 -18.54 -49.22
N LEU A 9 55.90 -19.60 -49.19
CA LEU A 9 55.55 -20.65 -48.19
C LEU A 9 55.98 -20.54 -46.68
N PRO A 10 55.43 -21.37 -45.76
CA PRO A 10 54.05 -21.50 -45.25
C PRO A 10 54.09 -21.48 -43.67
N PRO A 11 53.06 -21.91 -42.89
CA PRO A 11 52.80 -21.43 -41.53
C PRO A 11 53.64 -22.11 -40.44
N GLU A 12 54.01 -21.37 -39.39
CA GLU A 12 54.41 -21.95 -38.10
C GLU A 12 53.33 -21.70 -37.05
N GLN A 13 52.80 -22.81 -36.53
CA GLN A 13 51.86 -22.89 -35.43
C GLN A 13 52.54 -22.64 -34.07
N PRO A 14 51.77 -22.34 -33.01
CA PRO A 14 52.22 -21.56 -31.87
C PRO A 14 53.05 -22.41 -30.90
N HIS A 15 54.30 -22.02 -30.68
CA HIS A 15 55.05 -22.50 -29.52
C HIS A 15 54.71 -21.65 -28.30
N ASN A 16 53.82 -22.22 -27.47
CA ASN A 16 53.62 -21.87 -26.07
C ASN A 16 54.99 -21.66 -25.38
N ARG A 17 55.25 -20.44 -24.93
CA ARG A 17 56.24 -20.20 -23.87
C ARG A 17 55.49 -19.98 -22.57
N GLU A 18 55.76 -20.89 -21.65
CA GLU A 18 55.31 -20.91 -20.26
C GLU A 18 55.40 -19.52 -19.63
N VAL A 19 54.27 -19.01 -19.16
CA VAL A 19 54.25 -17.87 -18.25
C VAL A 19 54.49 -18.42 -16.86
N ASP A 20 55.68 -18.17 -16.35
CA ASP A 20 56.15 -18.48 -15.00
C ASP A 20 55.10 -18.05 -13.94
N PRO A 21 54.54 -18.97 -13.13
CA PRO A 21 53.43 -18.70 -12.22
C PRO A 21 53.82 -17.86 -10.99
N THR A 22 55.06 -17.40 -10.88
CA THR A 22 55.56 -16.73 -9.66
C THR A 22 55.56 -15.19 -9.71
N LYS A 23 55.11 -14.55 -10.79
CA LYS A 23 54.97 -13.08 -10.84
C LYS A 23 53.58 -12.61 -10.43
N HIS A 24 53.24 -12.77 -9.16
CA HIS A 24 52.14 -12.01 -8.57
C HIS A 24 52.53 -10.53 -8.48
N HIS A 25 52.05 -9.72 -9.44
CA HIS A 25 51.86 -8.30 -9.18
C HIS A 25 50.86 -8.17 -8.02
N PRO A 26 51.17 -7.45 -6.93
CA PRO A 26 50.16 -7.19 -5.92
C PRO A 26 49.06 -6.34 -6.56
N GLN A 27 47.86 -6.90 -6.66
CA GLN A 27 46.66 -6.11 -6.91
C GLN A 27 46.59 -5.01 -5.84
N PRO A 28 46.24 -3.76 -6.19
CA PRO A 28 46.04 -2.74 -5.20
C PRO A 28 44.97 -3.23 -4.23
N ASP A 29 45.37 -3.28 -2.96
CA ASP A 29 44.55 -3.47 -1.78
C ASP A 29 43.11 -2.99 -2.03
N GLN A 30 42.23 -3.93 -2.36
CA GLN A 30 40.79 -3.71 -2.23
C GLN A 30 40.54 -3.66 -0.73
N ALA A 31 40.89 -2.53 -0.13
CA ALA A 31 40.46 -2.15 1.18
C ALA A 31 38.95 -2.32 1.15
N LYS A 32 38.47 -3.37 1.83
CA LYS A 32 37.05 -3.64 2.03
C LYS A 32 36.47 -2.40 2.69
N ARG A 33 35.99 -1.47 1.88
CA ARG A 33 35.20 -0.34 2.33
C ARG A 33 33.90 -0.94 2.81
N ASN A 34 33.85 -1.22 4.10
CA ASN A 34 32.62 -1.59 4.80
C ASN A 34 31.65 -0.42 4.60
N ALA A 35 30.79 -0.51 3.58
CA ALA A 35 29.73 0.45 3.34
C ALA A 35 28.77 0.38 4.53
N LYS A 36 28.92 1.33 5.46
CA LYS A 36 28.08 1.39 6.66
C LYS A 36 26.76 2.05 6.28
N VAL A 37 25.78 1.24 5.93
CA VAL A 37 24.42 1.70 5.65
C VAL A 37 23.78 2.04 6.99
N PHE A 38 23.69 3.33 7.31
CA PHE A 38 22.90 3.80 8.44
C PHE A 38 21.42 3.75 8.05
N THR A 39 20.82 2.57 8.12
CA THR A 39 19.37 2.48 8.06
C THR A 39 18.81 3.18 9.30
N MET A 40 18.01 4.23 9.10
CA MET A 40 17.20 4.88 10.14
C MET A 40 16.18 3.93 10.80
N TYR A 41 16.09 2.69 10.33
CA TYR A 41 15.17 1.67 10.81
C TYR A 41 15.83 0.80 11.88
N LYS A 42 15.08 0.50 12.95
CA LYS A 42 15.53 -0.45 13.98
C LYS A 42 15.75 -1.84 13.36
N GLY A 43 16.83 -2.50 13.75
CA GLY A 43 17.10 -3.90 13.40
C GLY A 43 15.98 -4.81 13.89
N LYS A 44 15.79 -5.99 13.26
CA LYS A 44 14.70 -6.93 13.61
C LYS A 44 14.74 -7.33 15.09
N ASP A 45 15.93 -7.49 15.64
CA ASP A 45 16.23 -7.75 17.06
C ASP A 45 15.79 -6.60 18.00
N LYS A 46 15.72 -5.37 17.48
CA LYS A 46 15.33 -4.16 18.20
C LYS A 46 13.92 -3.68 17.86
N LYS A 47 13.19 -4.41 17.00
CA LYS A 47 11.77 -4.15 16.76
C LYS A 47 11.02 -4.64 18.00
N ILE A 48 10.55 -3.69 18.79
CA ILE A 48 9.62 -3.94 19.87
C ILE A 48 8.26 -4.17 19.22
N HIS A 49 7.64 -5.31 19.44
CA HIS A 49 6.25 -5.51 19.05
C HIS A 49 5.39 -4.47 19.79
N PRO A 50 4.46 -3.79 19.11
CA PRO A 50 3.48 -2.96 19.78
C PRO A 50 2.84 -3.75 20.92
N VAL A 51 2.66 -3.12 22.08
CA VAL A 51 2.07 -3.79 23.27
C VAL A 51 0.64 -4.28 22.97
N ASP A 52 -0.05 -3.66 22.02
CA ASP A 52 -1.38 -4.04 21.51
C ASP A 52 -1.37 -4.99 20.30
N ASP A 53 -0.24 -5.65 20.01
CA ASP A 53 -0.21 -6.75 19.03
C ASP A 53 -0.70 -8.04 19.72
N GLN A 54 -1.98 -8.04 20.15
CA GLN A 54 -2.60 -9.29 20.61
C GLN A 54 -2.67 -10.24 19.43
N PRO A 55 -2.02 -11.43 19.49
CA PRO A 55 -2.19 -12.43 18.46
C PRO A 55 -3.68 -12.76 18.39
N SER A 56 -4.23 -12.72 17.17
CA SER A 56 -5.60 -13.18 16.93
C SER A 56 -5.75 -14.56 17.55
N ASP A 57 -6.68 -14.72 18.48
CA ASP A 57 -6.93 -16.00 19.14
C ASP A 57 -7.51 -17.05 18.16
N GLY A 58 -7.79 -16.63 16.92
CA GLY A 58 -8.38 -17.46 15.88
C GLY A 58 -9.85 -17.77 16.12
N SER A 59 -10.46 -17.23 17.18
CA SER A 59 -11.89 -17.36 17.42
C SER A 59 -12.63 -16.64 16.31
N THR A 60 -13.50 -17.38 15.64
CA THR A 60 -14.50 -16.77 14.77
C THR A 60 -15.62 -16.31 15.71
N PRO A 61 -16.11 -15.07 15.59
CA PRO A 61 -17.28 -14.65 16.34
C PRO A 61 -18.39 -15.69 16.18
N ASP A 62 -19.08 -16.04 17.26
CA ASP A 62 -20.20 -17.02 17.25
C ASP A 62 -21.41 -16.56 16.40
N GLY A 63 -21.31 -15.39 15.74
CA GLY A 63 -22.34 -14.83 14.88
C GLY A 63 -22.55 -15.57 13.55
N ASP A 64 -23.49 -15.04 12.76
CA ASP A 64 -23.91 -15.63 11.49
C ASP A 64 -22.79 -15.50 10.42
N PRO A 65 -22.23 -16.61 9.87
CA PRO A 65 -21.18 -16.54 8.84
C PRO A 65 -21.57 -15.73 7.59
N LEU A 66 -22.88 -15.60 7.33
CA LEU A 66 -23.43 -14.86 6.20
C LEU A 66 -23.90 -13.45 6.55
N TRP A 67 -23.57 -12.93 7.75
CA TRP A 67 -24.00 -11.61 8.22
C TRP A 67 -23.69 -10.50 7.21
N LYS A 68 -22.53 -10.58 6.53
CA LYS A 68 -22.11 -9.59 5.52
C LYS A 68 -23.09 -9.49 4.36
N VAL A 69 -23.52 -10.63 3.84
CA VAL A 69 -24.44 -10.70 2.70
C VAL A 69 -25.82 -10.21 3.10
N LYS A 70 -26.30 -10.62 4.29
CA LYS A 70 -27.60 -10.20 4.82
C LYS A 70 -27.64 -8.70 5.08
N ASN A 71 -26.61 -8.15 5.74
CA ASN A 71 -26.54 -6.73 6.04
C ASN A 71 -26.38 -5.88 4.78
N LEU A 72 -25.64 -6.38 3.78
CA LEU A 72 -25.57 -5.70 2.49
C LEU A 72 -26.94 -5.65 1.80
N ALA A 73 -27.65 -6.79 1.74
CA ALA A 73 -28.99 -6.86 1.14
C ALA A 73 -30.02 -6.01 1.89
N GLU A 74 -29.89 -5.85 3.20
CA GLU A 74 -30.70 -4.93 4.00
C GLU A 74 -30.36 -3.47 3.71
N ALA A 75 -29.07 -3.12 3.66
CA ALA A 75 -28.61 -1.78 3.34
C ALA A 75 -29.02 -1.34 1.93
N GLU A 76 -29.05 -2.25 0.95
CA GLU A 76 -29.52 -1.97 -0.41
C GLU A 76 -31.00 -1.60 -0.47
N LYS A 77 -31.83 -2.10 0.46
CA LYS A 77 -33.25 -1.72 0.54
C LYS A 77 -33.44 -0.29 1.08
N THR A 78 -32.52 0.20 1.89
CA THR A 78 -32.55 1.55 2.47
C THR A 78 -31.67 2.54 1.72
N MET A 79 -31.09 2.15 0.59
CA MET A 79 -30.30 3.05 -0.24
C MET A 79 -31.16 4.18 -0.78
N GLN A 80 -30.65 5.40 -0.62
CA GLN A 80 -31.17 6.55 -1.33
C GLN A 80 -30.93 6.37 -2.84
N PRO A 81 -31.78 6.99 -3.68
CA PRO A 81 -31.62 6.91 -5.12
C PRO A 81 -30.23 7.42 -5.55
N ASP A 82 -29.61 6.72 -6.51
CA ASP A 82 -28.30 7.07 -7.05
C ASP A 82 -28.44 8.24 -8.02
N GLU A 83 -28.47 9.44 -7.46
CA GLU A 83 -28.65 10.70 -8.18
C GLU A 83 -27.39 11.58 -8.05
N GLY A 84 -27.16 12.40 -9.08
CA GLY A 84 -26.09 13.40 -9.08
C GLY A 84 -24.91 13.08 -10.00
N PRO A 85 -23.84 13.90 -9.92
CA PRO A 85 -22.75 13.91 -10.90
C PRO A 85 -21.80 12.70 -10.82
N PHE A 86 -21.89 11.93 -9.74
CA PHE A 86 -21.04 10.77 -9.46
C PHE A 86 -21.80 9.44 -9.50
N ARG A 87 -22.99 9.43 -10.11
CA ARG A 87 -23.81 8.24 -10.30
C ARG A 87 -22.99 7.07 -10.87
N GLY A 88 -23.13 5.89 -10.28
CA GLY A 88 -22.40 4.69 -10.68
C GLY A 88 -20.90 4.67 -10.34
N LEU A 89 -20.31 5.77 -9.85
CA LEU A 89 -18.92 5.80 -9.38
C LEU A 89 -18.81 5.45 -7.89
N ILE A 90 -19.82 5.85 -7.11
CA ILE A 90 -19.85 5.65 -5.67
C ILE A 90 -21.18 5.01 -5.28
N ARG A 91 -21.16 4.19 -4.24
CA ARG A 91 -22.39 3.62 -3.70
C ARG A 91 -23.15 4.72 -2.92
N PRO A 92 -24.47 4.89 -3.14
CA PRO A 92 -25.28 5.88 -2.44
C PRO A 92 -25.24 5.79 -0.91
N LYS A 93 -25.78 6.82 -0.25
CA LYS A 93 -26.02 6.79 1.19
C LYS A 93 -27.11 5.76 1.50
N TYR A 94 -26.83 4.88 2.46
CA TYR A 94 -27.79 3.87 2.96
C TYR A 94 -27.99 3.95 4.48
N SER A 95 -27.29 4.87 5.15
CA SER A 95 -27.49 5.12 6.58
C SER A 95 -28.71 6.01 6.79
N SER A 96 -29.47 5.73 7.84
CA SER A 96 -30.63 6.50 8.26
C SER A 96 -30.31 7.85 8.92
N ILE A 97 -29.04 8.12 9.27
CA ILE A 97 -28.66 9.37 9.92
C ILE A 97 -28.82 10.56 8.96
N GLU A 98 -29.27 11.68 9.53
CA GLU A 98 -29.35 12.95 8.82
C GLU A 98 -27.97 13.37 8.29
N PRO A 99 -27.88 13.89 7.05
CA PRO A 99 -26.66 14.47 6.51
C PRO A 99 -26.11 15.57 7.44
N TYR A 100 -24.79 15.61 7.57
CA TYR A 100 -24.06 16.60 8.40
C TYR A 100 -24.34 16.51 9.91
N SER A 101 -24.98 15.44 10.38
CA SER A 101 -25.14 15.20 11.82
C SER A 101 -23.81 14.98 12.54
N ARG A 102 -22.88 14.24 11.90
CA ARG A 102 -21.52 13.97 12.42
C ARG A 102 -20.47 14.81 11.70
N LEU A 103 -20.63 14.99 10.40
CA LEU A 103 -19.71 15.77 9.57
C LEU A 103 -20.04 17.26 9.68
N LYS A 104 -19.85 17.82 10.89
CA LYS A 104 -20.08 19.23 11.18
C LYS A 104 -19.24 20.14 10.26
N PRO A 105 -19.70 21.35 9.94
CA PRO A 105 -18.97 22.29 9.06
C PRO A 105 -17.52 22.51 9.48
N ASP A 106 -17.26 22.66 10.78
CA ASP A 106 -15.90 22.87 11.31
C ASP A 106 -14.99 21.67 11.07
N ARG A 107 -15.52 20.45 11.26
CA ARG A 107 -14.79 19.18 11.01
C ARG A 107 -14.51 19.02 9.52
N LEU A 108 -15.49 19.37 8.69
CA LEU A 108 -15.35 19.29 7.24
C LEU A 108 -14.29 20.27 6.73
N ALA A 109 -14.29 21.51 7.21
CA ALA A 109 -13.27 22.50 6.88
C ALA A 109 -11.87 21.98 7.25
N ALA A 110 -11.70 21.48 8.48
CA ALA A 110 -10.43 20.91 8.93
C ALA A 110 -9.96 19.75 8.03
N ILE A 111 -10.85 18.85 7.62
CA ILE A 111 -10.51 17.78 6.67
C ILE A 111 -10.11 18.38 5.32
N MET A 112 -10.90 19.30 4.77
CA MET A 112 -10.68 19.91 3.46
C MET A 112 -9.36 20.70 3.40
N ASP A 113 -8.93 21.29 4.51
CA ASP A 113 -7.64 21.97 4.63
C ASP A 113 -6.45 21.00 4.59
N THR A 114 -6.64 19.75 5.05
CA THR A 114 -5.61 18.70 4.95
C THR A 114 -5.52 18.08 3.56
N LEU A 115 -6.58 18.18 2.76
CA LEU A 115 -6.59 17.71 1.39
C LEU A 115 -5.73 18.66 0.55
N GLY A 116 -4.51 18.22 0.24
CA GLY A 116 -3.54 18.98 -0.54
C GLY A 116 -4.01 19.34 -1.96
N HIS A 117 -3.25 18.95 -2.97
CA HIS A 117 -3.53 19.33 -4.35
C HIS A 117 -4.53 18.37 -5.03
N LEU A 118 -5.75 18.26 -4.47
CA LEU A 118 -6.88 17.65 -5.17
C LEU A 118 -7.53 18.67 -6.11
N LEU A 119 -7.93 18.21 -7.29
CA LEU A 119 -8.74 19.00 -8.21
C LEU A 119 -10.11 19.29 -7.60
N PRO A 120 -10.78 20.39 -7.97
CA PRO A 120 -12.10 20.72 -7.42
C PRO A 120 -13.10 19.57 -7.50
N ARG A 121 -13.15 18.88 -8.65
CA ARG A 121 -14.04 17.73 -8.86
C ARG A 121 -13.70 16.53 -7.98
N GLU A 122 -12.43 16.34 -7.64
CA GLU A 122 -12.00 15.27 -6.75
C GLU A 122 -12.37 15.59 -5.30
N LYS A 123 -12.29 16.87 -4.90
CA LYS A 123 -12.79 17.33 -3.60
C LYS A 123 -14.30 17.12 -3.48
N ASP A 124 -15.05 17.40 -4.53
CA ASP A 124 -16.51 17.15 -4.57
C ASP A 124 -16.83 15.65 -4.45
N LEU A 125 -16.11 14.80 -5.19
CA LEU A 125 -16.24 13.35 -5.09
C LEU A 125 -15.92 12.87 -3.67
N PHE A 126 -14.83 13.37 -3.09
CA PHE A 126 -14.41 13.02 -1.74
C PHE A 126 -15.45 13.44 -0.69
N LEU A 127 -16.00 14.66 -0.81
CA LEU A 127 -17.10 15.13 0.03
C LEU A 127 -18.31 14.21 -0.07
N GLN A 128 -18.71 13.83 -1.28
CA GLN A 128 -19.83 12.93 -1.48
C GLN A 128 -19.60 11.54 -0.86
N VAL A 129 -18.37 11.02 -0.93
CA VAL A 129 -18.00 9.77 -0.23
C VAL A 129 -18.12 9.92 1.28
N LEU A 130 -17.62 11.02 1.85
CA LEU A 130 -17.72 11.29 3.29
C LEU A 130 -19.19 11.37 3.73
N LEU A 131 -20.05 12.05 2.97
CA LEU A 131 -21.47 12.15 3.28
C LEU A 131 -22.20 10.80 3.15
N ASN A 132 -21.90 10.02 2.12
CA ASN A 132 -22.50 8.71 1.92
C ASN A 132 -22.08 7.71 3.00
N ARG A 133 -20.94 7.95 3.67
CA ARG A 133 -20.37 7.09 4.72
C ARG A 133 -20.29 7.75 6.08
N GLU A 134 -21.04 8.81 6.29
CA GLU A 134 -21.01 9.62 7.50
C GLU A 134 -21.19 8.77 8.78
N ASN A 135 -22.06 7.76 8.73
CA ASN A 135 -22.34 6.90 9.89
C ASN A 135 -21.17 5.97 10.28
N ALA A 136 -20.19 5.81 9.39
CA ALA A 136 -18.96 5.07 9.67
C ALA A 136 -17.85 5.98 10.24
N LEU A 137 -18.06 7.30 10.23
CA LEU A 137 -17.13 8.26 10.80
C LEU A 137 -17.50 8.50 12.26
N ALA A 138 -16.49 8.53 13.12
CA ALA A 138 -16.62 8.83 14.54
C ALA A 138 -15.43 9.68 14.99
N TRP A 139 -15.71 10.74 15.74
CA TRP A 139 -14.72 11.61 16.37
C TRP A 139 -14.56 11.36 17.87
N ASP A 140 -15.55 10.72 18.47
CA ASP A 140 -15.51 10.29 19.87
C ASP A 140 -16.20 8.94 20.03
N PHE A 141 -16.05 8.35 21.21
CA PHE A 141 -16.63 7.04 21.52
C PHE A 141 -18.16 7.05 21.61
N SER A 142 -18.80 8.22 21.75
CA SER A 142 -20.27 8.31 21.76
C SER A 142 -20.86 8.17 20.36
N GLU A 143 -20.07 8.47 19.32
CA GLU A 143 -20.44 8.28 17.91
C GLU A 143 -20.17 6.85 17.41
N ASN A 144 -19.41 6.05 18.17
CA ASN A 144 -19.14 4.65 17.81
C ASN A 144 -20.42 3.80 17.95
N GLY A 145 -20.73 3.06 16.89
CA GLY A 145 -21.81 2.08 16.92
C GLY A 145 -21.46 0.86 17.78
N ALA A 146 -22.48 0.21 18.34
CA ALA A 146 -22.32 -1.12 18.91
C ALA A 146 -22.04 -2.15 17.81
N LEU A 147 -21.39 -3.26 18.18
CA LEU A 147 -21.28 -4.43 17.30
C LEU A 147 -22.68 -4.95 16.98
N ASP A 148 -22.94 -5.21 15.71
CA ASP A 148 -24.20 -5.82 15.29
C ASP A 148 -24.33 -7.22 15.94
N PRO A 149 -25.44 -7.53 16.62
CA PRO A 149 -25.66 -8.84 17.23
C PRO A 149 -25.55 -10.02 16.25
N LYS A 150 -25.77 -9.79 14.95
CA LYS A 150 -25.53 -10.81 13.91
C LYS A 150 -24.06 -11.17 13.76
N VAL A 151 -23.16 -10.25 14.10
CA VAL A 151 -21.70 -10.42 14.06
C VAL A 151 -21.21 -11.02 15.36
N ALA A 152 -21.63 -10.45 16.49
CA ALA A 152 -21.24 -10.88 17.82
C ALA A 152 -22.48 -10.83 18.74
N PRO A 153 -23.23 -11.93 18.87
CA PRO A 153 -24.42 -11.94 19.71
C PRO A 153 -24.07 -11.66 21.17
N HIS A 154 -24.96 -10.95 21.87
CA HIS A 154 -24.82 -10.76 23.31
C HIS A 154 -24.90 -12.12 24.01
N ARG A 155 -23.88 -12.46 24.80
CA ARG A 155 -23.91 -13.64 25.68
C ARG A 155 -24.78 -13.39 26.91
#